data_AF-A0A7J7TBP1-F1
#
_entry.id   AF-A0A7J7TBP1-F1
#
_cell.length_a   1.000
_cell.length_b   1.000
_cell.length_c   1.000
_cell.angle_alpha   90.00
_cell.angle_beta   90.00
_cell.angle_gamma   90.00
#
_symmetry.space_group_name_H-M   'P 1'
#
loop_
_entity.id
_entity.type
_entity.pdbx_description
1 polymer ?
#
loop_
_entity_poly.entity_id
_entity_poly.type
_entity_poly.pdbx_seq_one_letter_code
_entity_poly.pdbx_strand_id
1 'polypeptide(L)' 'MIEVVCNDRLGKKVRVKCNTDDTIGDLKKLIAAQTGTRWNKIVLKKWYTIFKDHVSLGDYEIHDGMNLELYYQ' A
#
# COMPACT_ATOMS: atom_id res chain seq x y z
N MET A 1 8.99 -11.88 -2.85
CA MET A 1 7.68 -11.75 -2.18
C MET A 1 7.91 -11.22 -0.78
N ILE A 2 7.27 -10.10 -0.47
CA ILE A 2 7.34 -9.37 0.80
C ILE A 2 5.92 -9.23 1.37
N GLU A 3 5.80 -9.08 2.68
CA GLU A 3 4.56 -8.74 3.39
C GLU A 3 4.61 -7.28 3.84
N VAL A 4 3.70 -6.47 3.32
CA VAL A 4 3.57 -5.06 3.70
C VAL A 4 2.32 -4.89 4.56
N VAL A 5 2.45 -4.10 5.62
CA VAL A 5 1.34 -3.79 6.53
C VAL A 5 0.81 -2.39 6.21
N CYS A 6 -0.48 -2.29 5.89
CA CYS A 6 -1.17 -1.02 5.64
C CYS A 6 -2.11 -0.71 6.79
N ASN A 7 -1.86 0.39 7.49
CA ASN A 7 -2.67 0.83 8.63
C ASN A 7 -3.54 2.02 8.28
N ASP A 8 -4.83 1.89 8.50
CA ASP A 8 -5.80 2.96 8.41
C ASP A 8 -5.82 3.81 9.69
N ARG A 9 -6.28 5.06 9.60
CA ARG A 9 -6.48 5.97 10.72
C ARG A 9 -7.50 5.49 11.74
N LEU A 10 -8.41 4.60 11.33
CA LEU A 10 -9.38 3.95 12.22
C LEU A 10 -8.81 2.70 12.92
N GLY A 11 -7.52 2.41 12.76
CA GLY A 11 -6.85 1.28 13.41
C GLY A 11 -6.97 -0.06 12.68
N LYS A 12 -7.63 -0.09 11.51
CA LYS A 12 -7.69 -1.27 10.66
C LYS A 12 -6.29 -1.55 10.07
N LYS A 13 -5.78 -2.77 10.28
CA LYS A 13 -4.50 -3.23 9.74
C LYS A 13 -4.73 -4.27 8.65
N VAL A 14 -4.18 -4.05 7.46
CA VAL A 14 -4.28 -4.95 6.31
C VAL A 14 -2.88 -5.44 5.98
N ARG A 15 -2.69 -6.75 5.93
CA ARG A 15 -1.41 -7.35 5.54
C ARG A 15 -1.51 -7.87 4.12
N VAL A 16 -0.63 -7.40 3.25
CA VAL A 16 -0.66 -7.72 1.83
C VAL A 16 0.66 -8.32 1.41
N LYS A 17 0.59 -9.52 0.82
CA LYS A 17 1.73 -10.14 0.15
C LYS A 17 1.84 -9.58 -1.26
N CYS A 18 3.01 -9.06 -1.59
CA CYS A 18 3.32 -8.44 -2.89
C CYS A 18 4.79 -8.72 -3.26
N ASN A 19 5.18 -8.37 -4.47
CA ASN A 19 6.56 -8.44 -4.94
C ASN A 19 7.17 -7.04 -4.97
N THR A 20 8.49 -6.94 -4.81
CA THR A 20 9.22 -5.66 -4.86
C THR A 20 9.04 -4.95 -6.21
N ASP A 21 8.82 -5.72 -7.28
CA ASP A 21 8.69 -5.22 -8.63
C ASP A 21 7.25 -4.76 -8.94
N ASP A 22 6.28 -5.06 -8.05
CA ASP A 22 4.91 -4.59 -8.19
C ASP A 22 4.86 -3.06 -8.05
N THR A 23 3.92 -2.44 -8.76
CA THR A 23 3.70 -1.00 -8.61
C THR A 23 2.85 -0.69 -7.38
N ILE A 24 2.92 0.55 -6.89
CA ILE A 24 2.00 1.05 -5.87
C ILE A 24 0.53 0.93 -6.31
N GLY A 25 0.26 1.11 -7.61
CA GLY A 25 -1.07 0.90 -8.18
C GLY A 25 -1.56 -0.53 -8.02
N ASP A 26 -0.69 -1.52 -8.20
CA ASP A 26 -1.02 -2.93 -8.00
C ASP A 26 -1.20 -3.26 -6.52
N LEU A 27 -0.35 -2.71 -5.64
CA LEU A 27 -0.54 -2.81 -4.19
C LEU A 27 -1.91 -2.26 -3.76
N LYS A 28 -2.33 -1.10 -4.29
CA LYS A 28 -3.67 -0.54 -4.03
C LYS A 28 -4.80 -1.46 -4.50
N LYS A 29 -4.65 -2.13 -5.65
CA LYS A 29 -5.65 -3.10 -6.14
C LYS A 29 -5.73 -4.33 -5.23
N LEU A 30 -4.61 -4.82 -4.71
CA LEU A 30 -4.58 -5.92 -3.76
C LEU A 30 -5.26 -5.55 -2.44
N ILE A 31 -4.98 -4.35 -1.92
CA ILE A 31 -5.66 -3.81 -0.73
C ILE A 31 -7.16 -3.66 -1.00
N ALA A 32 -7.54 -3.14 -2.17
CA ALA A 32 -8.93 -3.00 -2.59
C ALA A 32 -9.67 -4.35 -2.60
N ALA A 33 -9.02 -5.41 -3.10
CA ALA A 33 -9.59 -6.76 -3.12
C ALA A 33 -9.85 -7.31 -1.71
N GLN A 34 -9.01 -6.98 -0.72
CA GLN A 34 -9.20 -7.44 0.66
C GLN A 34 -10.16 -6.55 1.47
N THR A 35 -10.16 -5.24 1.21
CA THR A 35 -10.90 -4.25 2.01
C THR A 35 -12.28 -3.94 1.46
N GLY A 36 -12.55 -4.22 0.18
CA GLY A 36 -13.79 -3.86 -0.52
C GLY A 36 -13.84 -2.39 -0.97
N THR A 37 -12.80 -1.60 -0.69
CA THR A 37 -12.72 -0.19 -1.10
C THR A 37 -12.16 -0.08 -2.51
N ARG A 38 -12.70 0.82 -3.34
CA ARG A 38 -12.16 1.02 -4.70
C ARG A 38 -10.72 1.54 -4.63
N TRP A 39 -9.82 0.97 -5.44
CA TRP A 39 -8.39 1.29 -5.43
C TRP A 39 -8.08 2.77 -5.68
N ASN A 40 -8.90 3.46 -6.48
CA ASN A 40 -8.75 4.88 -6.79
C ASN A 40 -9.05 5.81 -5.60
N LYS A 41 -9.72 5.30 -4.56
CA LYS A 41 -9.92 6.01 -3.29
C LYS A 41 -8.80 5.76 -2.30
N ILE A 42 -7.97 4.74 -2.52
CA ILE A 42 -6.90 4.38 -1.59
C ILE A 42 -5.70 5.28 -1.87
N VAL A 43 -5.25 5.98 -0.84
CA VAL A 43 -4.03 6.77 -0.87
C VAL A 43 -3.06 6.15 0.13
N LEU A 44 -1.90 5.70 -0.38
CA LEU A 44 -0.83 5.19 0.46
C LEU A 44 0.18 6.30 0.74
N LYS A 45 0.58 6.42 1.99
CA LYS A 45 1.57 7.40 2.44
C LYS A 45 2.57 6.78 3.39
N LYS A 46 3.71 7.44 3.52
CA LYS A 46 4.64 7.25 4.61
C LYS A 46 5.18 8.62 5.00
N TRP A 47 4.87 9.08 6.22
CA TRP A 47 5.19 10.43 6.65
C TRP A 47 4.60 11.49 5.69
N TYR A 48 5.45 12.34 5.11
CA TYR A 48 5.08 13.39 4.16
C TYR A 48 5.02 12.90 2.70
N THR A 49 5.45 11.67 2.42
CA THR A 49 5.52 11.13 1.05
C THR A 49 4.21 10.45 0.67
N ILE A 50 3.63 10.89 -0.45
CA ILE A 50 2.50 10.23 -1.10
C ILE A 50 3.05 9.37 -2.23
N PHE A 51 2.75 8.08 -2.19
CA PHE A 51 3.24 7.15 -3.21
C PHE A 51 2.48 7.29 -4.52
N LYS A 52 3.21 7.30 -5.63
CA LYS A 52 2.68 7.41 -6.99
C LYS A 52 2.42 6.01 -7.57
N ASP A 53 1.30 5.86 -8.28
CA ASP A 53 0.80 4.56 -8.71
C ASP A 53 1.71 3.79 -9.68
N HIS A 54 2.52 4.49 -10.48
CA HIS A 54 3.36 3.89 -11.54
C HIS A 54 4.78 3.54 -11.08
N VAL A 55 5.14 3.86 -9.84
CA VAL A 55 6.48 3.58 -9.30
C VAL A 55 6.43 2.25 -8.55
N SER A 56 7.50 1.46 -8.65
CA SER A 56 7.57 0.15 -8.00
C SER A 56 7.74 0.26 -6.48
N LEU A 57 7.43 -0.82 -5.76
CA LEU A 57 7.70 -0.91 -4.33
C LEU A 57 9.20 -0.85 -4.04
N GLY A 58 10.02 -1.46 -4.89
CA GLY A 58 11.48 -1.45 -4.80
C GLY A 58 12.09 -0.06 -4.97
N ASP A 59 11.60 0.73 -5.94
CA ASP A 59 12.07 2.11 -6.17
C ASP A 59 11.76 3.04 -4.98
N TYR A 60 10.72 2.72 -4.21
CA TYR A 60 10.37 3.41 -2.97
C TYR A 60 11.04 2.81 -1.72
N GLU A 61 11.94 1.85 -1.88
CA GLU A 61 12.63 1.15 -0.80
C GLU A 61 11.64 0.53 0.22
N ILE A 62 10.53 -0.04 -0.29
CA ILE A 62 9.55 -0.75 0.52
C ILE A 62 10.04 -2.19 0.74
N HIS A 63 10.37 -2.49 1.99
CA HIS A 63 10.87 -3.78 2.43
C HIS A 63 9.82 -4.62 3.16
N ASP A 64 10.15 -5.89 3.39
CA ASP A 64 9.34 -6.82 4.16
C ASP A 64 9.07 -6.31 5.59
N GLY A 65 7.83 -6.44 6.04
CA GLY A 65 7.37 -5.98 7.35
C GLY A 65 7.15 -4.47 7.48
N MET A 66 7.39 -3.69 6.42
CA MET A 66 7.22 -2.25 6.46
C MET A 66 5.75 -1.85 6.68
N ASN A 67 5.56 -0.78 7.47
CA ASN A 67 4.25 -0.19 7.70
C ASN A 67 4.01 1.04 6.81
N LEU A 68 2.89 1.01 6.08
CA LEU A 68 2.40 2.12 5.27
C LEU A 68 1.11 2.68 5.88
N GLU A 69 0.94 3.99 5.77
CA GLU A 69 -0.30 4.64 6.16
C GLU A 69 -1.30 4.56 5.02
N LEU A 70 -2.50 4.11 5.35
CA LEU A 70 -3.62 3.97 4.44
C LEU A 70 -4.63 5.07 4.72
N TYR A 71 -4.97 5.81 3.66
CA TYR A 71 -5.94 6.89 3.66
C TYR A 71 -7.02 6.61 2.62
N TYR A 72 -8.20 7.17 2.85
CA TYR A 72 -9.26 7.20 1.84
C TYR A 72 -9.51 8.63 1.38
N GLN A 73 -9.69 8.77 0.07
CA GLN A 73 -10.17 9.96 -0.59
C GLN A 73 -11.55 9.73 -1.21
#